data_AF-A0A952WLV0-F1
#
_entry.id   AF-A0A952WLV0-F1
#
_cell.length_a   1.000
_cell.length_b   1.000
_cell.length_c   1.000
_cell.angle_alpha   90.00
_cell.angle_beta   90.00
_cell.angle_gamma   90.00
#
_symmetry.space_group_name_H-M   'P 1'
#
loop_
_entity.id
_entity.type
_entity.pdbx_description
1 polymer ?
#
loop_
_entity_poly.entity_id
_entity_poly.type
_entity_poly.pdbx_seq_one_letter_code
_entity_poly.pdbx_strand_id
1 'polypeptide(L)'
;MKHIALVAASSLLLASCGEETKPDKKPAPTPIAETPPPQPVAQPTPEPEPKVETPASEVKAPATPANPTYTVRAEIETLPGIESSVMRLHHERIPTFANKDGKVGTDSRGKPGMKPMTMSFAKGAGVSYEGLKVGDKVEVIVEVEWTAALPEDRLVITKLTRLAPETKLDFEGQPSISDPKPEKKPEPK
;
A
#
# COMPACT_ATOMS: atom_id res chain seq x y z
N MET A 1 53.38 15.44 6.05
CA MET A 1 53.59 16.63 5.21
C MET A 1 52.23 17.23 4.93
N LYS A 2 52.12 18.56 5.10
CA LYS A 2 50.90 19.37 5.09
C LYS A 2 50.53 19.74 3.64
N HIS A 3 49.25 19.65 3.26
CA HIS A 3 48.58 20.53 2.27
C HIS A 3 47.07 20.47 2.58
N ILE A 4 46.53 21.48 3.26
CA ILE A 4 45.97 22.76 2.77
C ILE A 4 44.55 22.60 2.20
N ALA A 5 43.65 23.35 2.85
CA ALA A 5 42.22 23.48 2.63
C ALA A 5 41.86 24.21 1.33
N LEU A 6 40.63 24.02 0.85
CA LEU A 6 39.90 25.10 0.17
C LEU A 6 38.40 25.03 0.48
N VAL A 7 37.93 26.15 1.01
CA VAL A 7 36.55 26.51 1.33
C VAL A 7 35.87 26.99 0.05
N ALA A 8 34.61 26.62 -0.16
CA ALA A 8 33.70 27.42 -0.97
C ALA A 8 32.29 27.35 -0.37
N ALA A 9 31.99 28.34 0.46
CA ALA A 9 30.64 28.69 0.84
C ALA A 9 29.94 29.32 -0.37
N SER A 10 28.72 28.87 -0.68
CA SER A 10 27.79 29.62 -1.51
C SER A 10 26.47 29.73 -0.77
N SER A 11 26.34 30.83 -0.04
CA SER A 11 25.08 31.38 0.40
C SER A 11 24.45 32.11 -0.80
N LEU A 12 23.23 31.72 -1.18
CA LEU A 12 22.36 32.58 -1.96
C LEU A 12 21.04 32.72 -1.20
N LEU A 13 20.87 33.88 -0.56
CA LEU A 13 19.58 34.39 -0.12
C LEU A 13 18.83 34.91 -1.34
N LEU A 14 17.58 34.50 -1.53
CA LEU A 14 16.55 35.36 -2.09
C LEU A 14 15.27 35.23 -1.26
N ALA A 15 14.95 36.33 -0.59
CA ALA A 15 13.63 36.62 -0.06
C ALA A 15 12.69 36.97 -1.22
N SER A 16 11.41 36.58 -1.14
CA SER A 16 10.34 37.37 -1.71
C SER A 16 9.07 37.23 -0.89
N CYS A 17 8.48 38.39 -0.66
CA CYS A 17 7.31 38.68 0.16
C CYS A 17 6.01 38.32 -0.56
N GLY A 18 4.95 38.16 0.25
CA GLY A 18 3.60 38.68 -0.02
C GLY A 18 2.72 37.84 -0.95
N GLU A 19 1.56 37.42 -0.47
CA GLU A 19 0.35 38.27 -0.56
C GLU A 19 -0.80 37.66 0.24
N GLU A 20 -1.39 38.49 1.08
CA GLU A 20 -2.63 38.31 1.83
C GLU A 20 -3.83 38.54 0.88
N THR A 21 -4.91 37.76 1.04
CA THR A 21 -6.35 38.02 0.71
C THR A 21 -7.01 36.69 0.30
N LYS A 22 -8.21 36.27 0.70
CA LYS A 22 -9.37 36.81 1.41
C LYS A 22 -10.18 35.59 1.94
N PRO A 23 -10.97 35.74 3.02
CA PRO A 23 -11.96 34.73 3.40
C PRO A 23 -13.25 34.97 2.61
N ASP A 24 -13.70 34.01 1.79
CA ASP A 24 -15.00 34.12 1.14
C ASP A 24 -15.84 32.84 1.31
N LYS A 25 -17.02 33.08 1.90
CA LYS A 25 -18.26 32.29 1.84
C LYS A 25 -18.23 30.81 2.23
N LYS A 26 -18.60 30.59 3.49
CA LYS A 26 -19.30 29.40 3.96
C LYS A 26 -20.64 29.25 3.19
N PRO A 27 -20.86 28.19 2.39
CA PRO A 27 -22.18 27.90 1.86
C PRO A 27 -23.13 27.48 2.99
N ALA A 28 -24.38 27.92 2.88
CA ALA A 28 -25.45 27.62 3.82
C ALA A 28 -25.72 26.10 3.92
N PRO A 29 -26.16 25.59 5.08
CA PRO A 29 -26.60 24.21 5.20
C PRO A 29 -27.88 24.00 4.36
N THR A 30 -27.81 23.10 3.39
CA THR A 30 -28.99 22.55 2.73
C THR A 30 -29.89 21.84 3.75
N PRO A 31 -31.22 21.99 3.65
CA PRO A 31 -32.15 21.26 4.50
C PRO A 31 -32.05 19.75 4.27
N ILE A 32 -32.07 19.03 5.39
CA ILE A 32 -32.02 17.59 5.53
C ILE A 32 -33.24 17.00 4.82
N ALA A 33 -33.01 16.22 3.76
CA ALA A 33 -34.06 15.41 3.17
C ALA A 33 -34.48 14.34 4.18
N GLU A 34 -35.77 14.35 4.47
CA GLU A 34 -36.51 13.47 5.35
C GLU A 34 -36.27 12.00 4.99
N THR A 35 -35.71 11.23 5.92
CA THR A 35 -35.54 9.79 5.78
C THR A 35 -36.93 9.12 5.78
N PRO A 36 -37.31 8.35 4.75
CA PRO A 36 -38.54 7.57 4.80
C PRO A 36 -38.43 6.49 5.90
N PRO A 37 -39.54 6.15 6.57
CA PRO A 37 -39.56 5.13 7.61
C PRO A 37 -39.10 3.76 7.06
N PRO A 38 -38.43 2.92 7.88
CA PRO A 38 -38.03 1.59 7.47
C PRO A 38 -39.26 0.76 7.11
N GLN A 39 -39.27 0.22 5.89
CA GLN A 39 -40.24 -0.79 5.49
C GLN A 39 -39.94 -2.09 6.27
N PRO A 40 -40.96 -2.82 6.74
CA PRO A 40 -40.77 -4.13 7.36
C PRO A 40 -40.22 -5.10 6.31
N VAL A 41 -38.96 -5.51 6.47
CA VAL A 41 -38.37 -6.56 5.64
C VAL A 41 -39.07 -7.86 5.99
N ALA A 42 -39.84 -8.37 5.05
CA ALA A 42 -40.38 -9.72 5.10
C ALA A 42 -39.23 -10.72 5.25
N GLN A 43 -39.39 -11.65 6.19
CA GLN A 43 -38.47 -12.77 6.37
C GLN A 43 -38.42 -13.59 5.08
N PRO A 44 -37.23 -13.91 4.53
CA PRO A 44 -37.14 -14.88 3.44
C PRO A 44 -37.58 -16.25 3.96
N THR A 45 -38.56 -16.81 3.27
CA THR A 45 -38.93 -18.22 3.30
C THR A 45 -37.69 -19.10 3.11
N PRO A 46 -37.55 -20.24 3.81
CA PRO A 46 -36.47 -21.19 3.54
C PRO A 46 -36.57 -21.70 2.10
N GLU A 47 -35.58 -21.33 1.29
CA GLU A 47 -35.40 -21.82 -0.08
C GLU A 47 -34.99 -23.30 -0.05
N PRO A 48 -35.54 -24.16 -0.92
CA PRO A 48 -35.23 -25.59 -0.95
C PRO A 48 -33.77 -25.85 -1.31
N GLU A 49 -33.19 -26.83 -0.63
CA GLU A 49 -31.81 -27.31 -0.79
C GLU A 49 -31.43 -27.52 -2.27
N PRO A 50 -30.32 -26.92 -2.75
CA PRO A 50 -29.82 -27.19 -4.09
C PRO A 50 -29.23 -28.59 -4.13
N LYS A 51 -29.88 -29.43 -4.95
CA LYS A 51 -29.43 -30.72 -5.44
C LYS A 51 -27.96 -30.62 -5.88
N VAL A 52 -27.12 -31.45 -5.25
CA VAL A 52 -25.71 -31.63 -5.58
C VAL A 52 -25.58 -32.16 -7.00
N GLU A 53 -25.42 -31.27 -7.98
CA GLU A 53 -24.91 -31.61 -9.29
C GLU A 53 -23.39 -31.53 -9.23
N THR A 54 -22.77 -32.71 -9.30
CA THR A 54 -21.32 -32.89 -9.44
C THR A 54 -20.86 -32.20 -10.73
N PRO A 55 -20.07 -31.11 -10.70
CA PRO A 55 -19.51 -30.57 -11.93
C PRO A 55 -18.46 -31.56 -12.45
N ALA A 56 -18.72 -32.07 -13.65
CA ALA A 56 -17.82 -32.87 -14.44
C ALA A 56 -16.44 -32.20 -14.51
N SER A 57 -15.40 -32.99 -14.23
CA SER A 57 -14.00 -32.59 -14.35
C SER A 57 -13.69 -32.17 -15.78
N GLU A 58 -13.62 -30.87 -16.01
CA GLU A 58 -12.97 -30.31 -17.18
C GLU A 58 -11.45 -30.46 -16.98
N VAL A 59 -10.84 -31.35 -17.77
CA VAL A 59 -9.40 -31.58 -17.81
C VAL A 59 -8.74 -30.35 -18.42
N LYS A 60 -8.41 -29.39 -17.56
CA LYS A 60 -7.64 -28.19 -17.92
C LYS A 60 -6.22 -28.63 -18.31
N ALA A 61 -5.80 -28.28 -19.52
CA ALA A 61 -4.43 -28.46 -20.01
C ALA A 61 -3.39 -27.98 -18.98
N PRO A 62 -2.17 -28.56 -18.94
CA PRO A 62 -1.16 -28.16 -17.99
C PRO A 62 -0.80 -26.68 -18.20
N ALA A 63 -1.28 -25.83 -17.31
CA ALA A 63 -0.90 -24.42 -17.28
C ALA A 63 0.59 -24.34 -16.98
N THR A 64 1.32 -23.52 -17.74
CA THR A 64 2.65 -23.02 -17.38
C THR A 64 2.67 -22.70 -15.88
N PRO A 65 3.72 -23.06 -15.12
CA PRO A 65 3.77 -22.77 -13.69
C PRO A 65 3.54 -21.27 -13.49
N ALA A 66 2.39 -20.93 -12.89
CA ALA A 66 2.01 -19.56 -12.67
C ALA A 66 2.99 -18.91 -11.68
N ASN A 67 3.33 -17.64 -11.91
CA ASN A 67 4.10 -16.86 -10.95
C ASN A 67 3.38 -16.86 -9.60
N PRO A 68 4.11 -16.97 -8.47
CA PRO A 68 3.47 -16.97 -7.16
C PRO A 68 2.83 -15.61 -6.90
N THR A 69 1.65 -15.66 -6.28
CA THR A 69 0.81 -14.49 -6.03
C THR A 69 0.53 -14.36 -4.53
N TYR A 70 0.54 -13.13 -4.02
CA TYR A 70 0.37 -12.83 -2.60
C TYR A 70 -0.66 -11.71 -2.40
N THR A 71 -1.54 -11.88 -1.42
CA THR A 71 -2.35 -10.77 -0.90
C THR A 71 -1.54 -10.03 0.15
N VAL A 72 -1.38 -8.72 -0.03
CA VAL A 72 -0.54 -7.88 0.83
C VAL A 72 -1.33 -6.65 1.25
N ARG A 73 -1.40 -6.40 2.55
CA ARG A 73 -1.92 -5.14 3.09
C ARG A 73 -0.76 -4.21 3.38
N ALA A 74 -0.90 -2.95 3.02
CA ALA A 74 0.17 -1.99 3.09
C ALA A 74 -0.33 -0.55 3.22
N GLU A 75 0.59 0.34 3.54
CA GLU A 75 0.43 1.78 3.51
C GLU A 75 1.28 2.38 2.37
N ILE A 76 0.71 3.33 1.63
CA ILE A 76 1.42 4.01 0.54
C ILE A 76 2.44 4.99 1.14
N GLU A 77 3.73 4.71 0.95
CA GLU A 77 4.80 5.62 1.36
C GLU A 77 5.15 6.61 0.24
N THR A 78 5.14 6.17 -1.01
CA THR A 78 5.46 7.02 -2.16
C THR A 78 4.68 6.57 -3.38
N LEU A 79 4.09 7.51 -4.11
CA LEU A 79 3.45 7.26 -5.40
C LEU A 79 4.42 7.54 -6.55
N PRO A 80 4.26 6.88 -7.71
CA PRO A 80 5.01 7.23 -8.90
C PRO A 80 4.77 8.69 -9.28
N GLY A 81 5.83 9.38 -9.71
CA GLY A 81 5.81 10.80 -10.04
C GLY A 81 7.12 11.21 -10.71
N ILE A 82 7.47 12.49 -10.58
CA ILE A 82 8.71 13.04 -11.17
C ILE A 82 9.95 12.39 -10.54
N GLU A 83 9.92 12.18 -9.23
CA GLU A 83 11.06 11.70 -8.44
C GLU A 83 11.21 10.16 -8.42
N SER A 84 10.15 9.42 -8.78
CA SER A 84 10.17 7.96 -8.73
C SER A 84 9.25 7.33 -9.76
N SER A 85 9.77 6.37 -10.52
CA SER A 85 8.99 5.64 -11.53
C SER A 85 8.11 4.52 -10.93
N VAL A 86 8.31 4.17 -9.67
CA VAL A 86 7.68 3.03 -8.99
C VAL A 86 6.98 3.45 -7.70
N MET A 87 5.95 2.71 -7.32
CA MET A 87 5.24 2.94 -6.06
C MET A 87 5.99 2.26 -4.92
N ARG A 88 6.10 2.92 -3.77
CA ARG A 88 6.68 2.34 -2.55
C ARG A 88 5.59 2.10 -1.51
N LEU A 89 5.51 0.87 -1.04
CA LEU A 89 4.54 0.44 -0.04
C LEU A 89 5.26 -0.06 1.21
N HIS A 90 4.86 0.42 2.39
CA HIS A 90 5.22 -0.21 3.66
C HIS A 90 4.19 -1.30 3.95
N HIS A 91 4.59 -2.55 3.75
CA HIS A 91 3.68 -3.69 3.87
C HIS A 91 3.74 -4.35 5.25
N GLU A 92 2.63 -4.99 5.65
CA GLU A 92 2.60 -5.90 6.80
C GLU A 92 3.43 -7.17 6.53
N ARG A 93 3.62 -8.02 7.54
CA ARG A 93 4.26 -9.32 7.33
C ARG A 93 3.55 -10.13 6.25
N ILE A 94 4.32 -10.73 5.35
CA ILE A 94 3.83 -11.68 4.34
C ILE A 94 4.33 -13.08 4.74
N PRO A 95 3.57 -13.84 5.56
CA PRO A 95 4.07 -15.05 6.22
C PRO A 95 4.38 -16.19 5.24
N THR A 96 3.77 -16.17 4.05
CA THR A 96 3.92 -17.19 3.02
C THR A 96 4.92 -16.82 1.94
N PHE A 97 5.59 -15.67 2.05
CA PHE A 97 6.51 -15.21 1.00
C PHE A 97 7.66 -16.20 0.82
N ALA A 98 7.68 -16.83 -0.34
CA ALA A 98 8.72 -17.77 -0.74
C ALA A 98 9.77 -17.08 -1.62
N ASN A 99 11.01 -17.56 -1.55
CA ASN A 99 12.08 -17.15 -2.46
C ASN A 99 11.92 -17.81 -3.85
N LYS A 100 12.84 -17.53 -4.77
CA LYS A 100 12.88 -18.12 -6.11
C LYS A 100 12.88 -19.66 -6.14
N ASP A 101 13.34 -20.31 -5.06
CA ASP A 101 13.40 -21.77 -4.93
C ASP A 101 12.11 -22.33 -4.29
N GLY A 102 11.10 -21.49 -4.07
CA GLY A 102 9.84 -21.85 -3.40
C GLY A 102 9.97 -22.01 -1.88
N LYS A 103 11.10 -21.65 -1.27
CA LYS A 103 11.33 -21.78 0.17
C LYS A 103 10.90 -20.52 0.91
N VAL A 104 10.05 -20.69 1.92
CA VAL A 104 9.70 -19.62 2.86
C VAL A 104 10.85 -19.41 3.84
N GLY A 105 11.39 -18.19 3.87
CA GLY A 105 12.46 -17.81 4.80
C GLY A 105 11.93 -17.58 6.21
N THR A 106 12.85 -17.43 7.17
CA THR A 106 12.55 -17.06 8.55
C THR A 106 13.38 -15.86 8.95
N ASP A 107 12.78 -14.86 9.59
CA ASP A 107 13.51 -13.68 10.06
C ASP A 107 14.34 -13.98 11.33
N SER A 108 15.11 -12.99 11.79
CA SER A 108 15.94 -13.10 12.99
C SER A 108 15.16 -13.31 14.30
N ARG A 109 13.84 -13.12 14.29
CA ARG A 109 12.93 -13.37 15.42
C ARG A 109 12.22 -14.72 15.31
N GLY A 110 12.59 -15.55 14.33
CA GLY A 110 11.98 -16.87 14.14
C GLY A 110 10.62 -16.85 13.45
N LYS A 111 10.18 -15.71 12.88
CA LYS A 111 8.89 -15.62 12.19
C LYS A 111 9.06 -15.93 10.70
N PRO A 112 8.18 -16.78 10.11
CA PRO A 112 8.27 -17.14 8.69
C PRO A 112 7.89 -15.96 7.78
N GLY A 113 8.34 -16.06 6.53
CA GLY A 113 8.02 -15.15 5.45
C GLY A 113 8.79 -13.83 5.49
N MET A 114 8.22 -12.81 4.84
CA MET A 114 8.82 -11.49 4.74
C MET A 114 8.35 -10.60 5.89
N LYS A 115 9.29 -10.01 6.63
CA LYS A 115 8.99 -9.04 7.70
C LYS A 115 8.38 -7.75 7.13
N PRO A 116 7.65 -6.96 7.94
CA PRO A 116 7.21 -5.63 7.52
C PRO A 116 8.39 -4.76 7.09
N MET A 117 8.27 -4.12 5.93
CA MET A 117 9.26 -3.19 5.38
C MET A 117 8.68 -2.38 4.23
N THR A 118 9.39 -1.33 3.83
CA THR A 118 9.07 -0.57 2.62
C THR A 118 9.77 -1.18 1.41
N MET A 119 8.98 -1.50 0.38
CA MET A 119 9.47 -2.02 -0.89
C MET A 119 8.88 -1.29 -2.08
N SER A 120 9.61 -1.32 -3.20
CA SER A 120 9.13 -0.84 -4.49
C SER A 120 8.33 -1.93 -5.18
N PHE A 121 7.22 -1.52 -5.80
CA PHE A 121 6.33 -2.40 -6.55
C PHE A 121 6.06 -1.79 -7.92
N ALA A 122 6.20 -2.62 -8.95
CA ALA A 122 5.84 -2.27 -10.31
C ALA A 122 4.32 -2.26 -10.49
N LYS A 123 3.85 -1.42 -11.42
CA LYS A 123 2.43 -1.34 -11.77
C LYS A 123 2.11 -2.38 -12.83
N GLY A 124 1.25 -3.34 -12.51
CA GLY A 124 0.73 -4.31 -13.47
C GLY A 124 -0.31 -3.71 -14.42
N ALA A 125 -0.64 -4.48 -15.46
CA ALA A 125 -1.66 -4.09 -16.44
C ALA A 125 -3.03 -3.91 -15.77
N GLY A 126 -3.75 -2.85 -16.14
CA GLY A 126 -5.09 -2.56 -15.63
C GLY A 126 -5.15 -1.99 -14.21
N VAL A 127 -4.02 -1.85 -13.52
CA VAL A 127 -3.97 -1.20 -12.20
C VAL A 127 -3.90 0.32 -12.36
N SER A 128 -4.82 1.03 -11.69
CA SER A 128 -4.84 2.49 -11.61
C SER A 128 -4.42 2.96 -10.21
N TYR A 129 -3.68 4.07 -10.17
CA TYR A 129 -3.33 4.77 -8.93
C TYR A 129 -4.12 6.07 -8.75
N GLU A 130 -5.13 6.29 -9.59
CA GLU A 130 -5.93 7.50 -9.57
C GLU A 130 -6.63 7.72 -8.22
N GLY A 131 -6.54 8.95 -7.72
CA GLY A 131 -7.14 9.36 -6.45
C GLY A 131 -6.49 8.76 -5.21
N LEU A 132 -5.43 7.95 -5.32
CA LEU A 132 -4.62 7.51 -4.17
C LEU A 132 -3.72 8.65 -3.70
N LYS A 133 -3.37 8.61 -2.41
CA LYS A 133 -2.39 9.52 -1.81
C LYS A 133 -1.44 8.77 -0.88
N VAL A 134 -0.31 9.40 -0.58
CA VAL A 134 0.59 8.94 0.48
C VAL A 134 -0.18 8.85 1.80
N GLY A 135 0.05 7.78 2.56
CA GLY A 135 -0.65 7.43 3.80
C GLY A 135 -1.96 6.64 3.59
N ASP A 136 -2.45 6.47 2.35
CA ASP A 136 -3.58 5.58 2.11
C ASP A 136 -3.22 4.13 2.43
N LYS A 137 -4.18 3.41 3.03
CA LYS A 137 -4.08 1.98 3.30
C LYS A 137 -4.67 1.22 2.12
N VAL A 138 -3.97 0.19 1.66
CA VAL A 138 -4.36 -0.59 0.49
C VAL A 138 -4.18 -2.08 0.76
N GLU A 139 -5.01 -2.88 0.12
CA GLU A 139 -4.78 -4.30 -0.10
C GLU A 139 -4.45 -4.49 -1.58
N VAL A 140 -3.33 -5.15 -1.85
CA VAL A 140 -2.85 -5.41 -3.20
C VAL A 140 -2.66 -6.90 -3.41
N ILE A 141 -2.86 -7.33 -4.65
CA ILE A 141 -2.42 -8.63 -5.13
C ILE A 141 -1.09 -8.41 -5.84
N VAL A 142 -0.06 -9.08 -5.36
CA VAL A 142 1.32 -9.00 -5.88
C VAL A 142 1.66 -10.31 -6.54
N GLU A 143 2.03 -10.25 -7.81
CA GLU A 143 2.64 -11.34 -8.56
C GLU A 143 4.16 -11.19 -8.52
N VAL A 144 4.88 -12.30 -8.32
CA VAL A 144 6.35 -12.29 -8.28
C VAL A 144 6.96 -12.87 -9.54
N GLU A 145 7.58 -12.02 -10.35
CA GLU A 145 8.27 -12.39 -11.57
C GLU A 145 9.78 -12.53 -11.32
N TRP A 146 10.23 -13.73 -10.95
CA TRP A 146 11.65 -13.97 -10.65
C TRP A 146 12.59 -13.77 -11.84
N THR A 147 12.05 -13.84 -13.06
CA THR A 147 12.77 -13.67 -14.32
C THR A 147 12.88 -12.23 -14.79
N ALA A 148 12.22 -11.28 -14.10
CA ALA A 148 12.30 -9.87 -14.48
C ALA A 148 13.74 -9.35 -14.42
N ALA A 149 14.11 -8.55 -15.42
CA ALA A 149 15.46 -8.06 -15.61
C ALA A 149 15.91 -7.13 -14.48
N LEU A 150 15.02 -6.23 -14.04
CA LEU A 150 15.26 -5.29 -12.96
C LEU A 150 14.65 -5.80 -11.65
N PRO A 151 15.33 -5.65 -10.49
CA PRO A 151 14.79 -6.05 -9.20
C PRO A 151 13.45 -5.40 -8.85
N GLU A 152 13.25 -4.14 -9.21
CA GLU A 152 12.01 -3.38 -8.98
C GLU A 152 10.81 -3.88 -9.79
N ASP A 153 11.06 -4.59 -10.90
CA ASP A 153 10.01 -5.16 -11.75
C ASP A 153 9.55 -6.56 -11.27
N ARG A 154 10.25 -7.15 -10.30
CA ARG A 154 9.93 -8.50 -9.82
C ARG A 154 8.66 -8.58 -9.00
N LEU A 155 8.20 -7.47 -8.42
CA LEU A 155 6.99 -7.43 -7.59
C LEU A 155 5.94 -6.57 -8.28
N VAL A 156 5.05 -7.22 -9.01
CA VAL A 156 4.07 -6.56 -9.86
C VAL A 156 2.72 -6.54 -9.16
N ILE A 157 2.14 -5.36 -8.97
CA ILE A 157 0.78 -5.23 -8.46
C ILE A 157 -0.20 -5.51 -9.58
N THR A 158 -0.99 -6.58 -9.46
CA THR A 158 -2.00 -6.99 -10.45
C THR A 158 -3.42 -6.60 -10.06
N LYS A 159 -3.65 -6.30 -8.77
CA LYS A 159 -4.90 -5.74 -8.26
C LYS A 159 -4.61 -4.81 -7.09
N LEU A 160 -5.36 -3.72 -6.99
CA LEU A 160 -5.26 -2.75 -5.90
C LEU A 160 -6.65 -2.40 -5.40
N THR A 161 -6.85 -2.47 -4.09
CA THR A 161 -8.08 -2.10 -3.40
C THR A 161 -7.74 -1.15 -2.27
N ARG A 162 -8.39 0.01 -2.21
CA ARG A 162 -8.25 0.93 -1.07
C ARG A 162 -8.95 0.35 0.15
N LEU A 163 -8.29 0.41 1.30
CA LEU A 163 -8.85 0.06 2.60
C LEU A 163 -9.38 1.31 3.32
N ALA A 164 -10.24 1.10 4.32
CA ALA A 164 -10.75 2.19 5.13
C ALA A 164 -9.60 2.89 5.90
N PRO A 165 -9.62 4.23 6.06
CA PRO A 165 -8.51 4.97 6.67
C PRO A 165 -8.25 4.57 8.14
N GLU A 166 -9.25 4.07 8.86
CA GLU A 166 -9.17 3.59 10.23
C GLU A 166 -8.61 2.16 10.35
N THR A 167 -8.40 1.46 9.24
CA THR A 167 -7.85 0.10 9.22
C THR A 167 -6.53 0.06 10.00
N LYS A 168 -6.42 -0.83 10.98
CA LYS A 168 -5.16 -1.00 11.72
C LYS A 168 -4.27 -1.98 10.97
N LEU A 169 -3.06 -1.53 10.63
CA LEU A 169 -2.02 -2.36 10.04
C LEU A 169 -1.00 -2.76 11.12
N ASP A 170 -0.51 -4.00 11.06
CA ASP A 170 0.53 -4.52 11.95
C ASP A 170 1.91 -4.49 11.26
N PHE A 171 2.69 -3.47 11.61
CA PHE A 171 4.07 -3.31 11.15
C PHE A 171 5.10 -3.90 12.12
N GLU A 172 4.68 -4.67 13.13
CA GLU A 172 5.54 -5.32 14.12
C GLU A 172 6.57 -4.37 14.78
N GLY A 173 6.16 -3.11 15.01
CA GLY A 173 6.98 -2.04 15.59
C GLY A 173 7.91 -1.33 14.61
N GLN A 174 7.82 -1.59 13.31
CA GLN A 174 8.49 -0.77 12.30
C GLN A 174 7.77 0.58 12.15
N PRO A 175 8.51 1.68 11.97
CA PRO A 175 7.92 3.01 11.81
C PRO A 175 7.19 3.13 10.47
N SER A 176 5.93 3.55 10.51
CA SER A 176 5.16 3.93 9.33
C SER A 176 5.13 5.46 9.14
N ILE A 177 4.80 5.91 7.93
CA ILE A 177 4.64 7.34 7.63
C ILE A 177 3.43 7.96 8.35
N SER A 178 2.40 7.15 8.65
CA SER A 178 1.29 7.56 9.51
C SER A 178 1.60 7.54 11.01
N ASP A 179 2.71 6.92 11.44
CA ASP A 179 3.06 6.95 12.86
C ASP A 179 3.50 8.36 13.25
N PRO A 180 3.04 8.87 14.40
CA PRO A 180 3.53 10.15 14.89
C PRO A 180 5.04 10.08 15.02
N LYS A 181 5.74 11.03 14.37
CA LYS A 181 7.19 11.15 14.46
C LYS A 181 7.57 11.11 15.93
N PRO A 182 8.46 10.19 16.38
CA PRO A 182 8.82 10.11 17.78
C PRO A 182 9.32 11.48 18.22
N GLU A 183 8.64 12.07 19.20
CA GLU A 183 9.05 13.35 19.77
C GLU A 183 10.51 13.21 20.18
N LYS A 184 11.37 14.09 19.67
CA LYS A 184 12.78 14.11 20.07
C LYS A 184 12.81 14.23 21.59
N LYS A 185 13.21 13.15 22.26
CA LYS A 185 13.44 13.19 23.71
C LYS A 185 14.40 14.36 23.96
N PRO A 186 14.06 15.32 24.85
CA PRO A 186 14.92 16.46 25.10
C PRO A 186 16.31 15.92 25.50
N GLU A 187 17.35 16.37 24.80
CA GLU A 187 18.72 16.00 25.16
C GLU A 187 18.96 16.46 26.61
N PRO A 188 19.49 15.58 27.48
CA PRO A 188 19.88 16.00 28.82
C PRO A 188 20.91 17.13 28.68
N LYS A 189 20.62 18.25 29.35
CA LYS A 189 21.54 19.39 29.46
C LYS A 189 22.76 19.06 30.29
#